data_AF-A0AAV4RRW0-F1
#
_entry.id   AF-A0AAV4RRW0-F1
#
_cell.length_a   1.000
_cell.length_b   1.000
_cell.length_c   1.000
_cell.angle_alpha   90.00
_cell.angle_beta   90.00
_cell.angle_gamma   90.00
#
_symmetry.space_group_name_H-M   'P 1'
#
loop_
_entity.id
_entity.type
_entity.pdbx_description
1 polymer ?
#
loop_
_entity_poly.entity_id
_entity_poly.type
_entity_poly.pdbx_seq_one_letter_code
_entity_poly.pdbx_strand_id
1 'polypeptide(L)'
;MPYSHFSSKENFMAEQRVNFSKDKYITVFTDPQAMEKVLQSEKDLSLCDLVQKWLERTPGLEKNGFNFWQKFEDTVQHQIECLKFQQEHESDERRKIELEVEYQQKTKTFESLFDEERHNALVARGERRFSHRALQGALMISLYREEPRFNQPFHVLTQLTDIDALITKWRCKSYSNSFQSK
;
A
#
# COMPACT_ATOMS: atom_id res chain seq x y z
N MET A 1 0.15 -34.89 -12.95
CA MET A 1 -0.81 -34.04 -12.21
C MET A 1 -0.01 -33.13 -11.30
N PRO A 2 0.04 -31.80 -11.49
CA PRO A 2 0.83 -30.96 -10.61
C PRO A 2 -0.03 -30.52 -9.42
N TYR A 3 0.47 -30.84 -8.22
CA TYR A 3 -0.09 -30.39 -6.94
C TYR A 3 0.11 -28.87 -6.80
N SER A 4 -0.99 -28.12 -6.72
CA SER A 4 -0.95 -26.69 -6.37
C SER A 4 -1.00 -26.53 -4.85
N HIS A 5 0.16 -26.54 -4.19
CA HIS A 5 0.29 -26.03 -2.82
C HIS A 5 0.20 -24.49 -2.85
N PHE A 6 -1.01 -23.94 -2.78
CA PHE A 6 -1.22 -22.52 -2.51
C PHE A 6 -1.57 -22.36 -1.03
N SER A 7 -0.60 -21.91 -0.23
CA SER A 7 -0.88 -21.48 1.15
C SER A 7 -1.55 -20.11 1.10
N SER A 8 -2.71 -19.98 1.73
CA SER A 8 -3.52 -18.75 1.80
C SER A 8 -2.90 -17.62 2.64
N LYS A 9 -1.73 -17.84 3.25
CA LYS A 9 -1.11 -16.91 4.20
C LYS A 9 -0.62 -15.58 3.60
N GLU A 10 -0.49 -15.48 2.28
CA GLU A 10 -0.04 -14.27 1.57
C GLU A 10 -1.19 -13.39 1.02
N ASN A 11 -2.38 -13.48 1.61
CA ASN A 11 -3.36 -12.40 1.58
C ASN A 11 -3.94 -12.00 0.20
N PHE A 12 -4.49 -12.97 -0.52
CA PHE A 12 -5.51 -12.71 -1.52
C PHE A 12 -6.89 -12.94 -0.89
N MET A 13 -7.56 -11.86 -0.47
CA MET A 13 -8.97 -11.88 -0.06
C MET A 13 -9.77 -12.61 -1.13
N ALA A 14 -10.70 -13.49 -0.73
CA ALA A 14 -11.46 -14.32 -1.68
C ALA A 14 -12.13 -13.48 -2.78
N GLU A 15 -12.59 -12.28 -2.44
CA GLU A 15 -13.24 -11.30 -3.32
C GLU A 15 -12.29 -10.66 -4.36
N GLN A 16 -10.99 -10.68 -4.11
CA GLN A 16 -9.96 -10.12 -5.00
C GLN A 16 -9.34 -11.18 -5.92
N ARG A 17 -9.78 -12.43 -5.80
CA ARG A 17 -9.32 -13.52 -6.67
C ARG A 17 -10.10 -13.47 -7.98
N VAL A 18 -9.37 -13.52 -9.09
CA VAL A 18 -9.96 -13.71 -10.41
C VAL A 18 -10.67 -15.07 -10.43
N ASN A 19 -11.98 -15.07 -10.67
CA ASN A 19 -12.76 -16.30 -10.84
C ASN A 19 -12.34 -17.00 -12.13
N PHE A 20 -11.39 -17.92 -12.02
CA PHE A 20 -10.89 -18.73 -13.14
C PHE A 20 -11.82 -19.91 -13.46
N SER A 21 -12.60 -20.35 -12.48
CA SER A 21 -13.69 -21.31 -12.61
C SER A 21 -14.95 -20.70 -11.97
N LYS A 22 -16.14 -21.13 -12.39
CA LYS A 22 -17.42 -20.69 -11.77
C LYS A 22 -17.56 -21.17 -10.32
N ASP A 23 -16.66 -22.04 -9.86
CA ASP A 23 -16.64 -22.62 -8.52
C ASP A 23 -15.62 -21.93 -7.60
N LYS A 24 -15.92 -21.93 -6.29
CA LYS A 24 -15.02 -21.41 -5.24
C LYS A 24 -13.65 -22.09 -5.33
N TYR A 25 -12.55 -21.36 -5.17
CA TYR A 25 -11.18 -21.90 -5.24
C TYR A 25 -10.92 -23.10 -4.31
N ILE A 26 -11.73 -23.25 -3.26
CA ILE A 26 -11.70 -24.36 -2.30
C ILE A 26 -12.03 -25.70 -2.99
N THR A 27 -12.81 -25.71 -4.08
CA THR A 27 -13.17 -26.93 -4.81
C THR A 27 -11.99 -27.59 -5.55
N VAL A 28 -10.84 -26.91 -5.62
CA VAL A 28 -9.59 -27.47 -6.13
C VAL A 28 -9.01 -28.50 -5.15
N PHE A 29 -9.35 -28.42 -3.86
CA PHE A 29 -8.90 -29.37 -2.86
C PHE A 29 -9.88 -30.55 -2.77
N THR A 30 -9.37 -31.75 -2.99
CA THR A 30 -10.13 -33.00 -2.83
C THR A 30 -10.05 -33.57 -1.41
N ASP A 31 -9.05 -33.16 -0.62
CA ASP A 31 -8.85 -33.57 0.78
C ASP A 31 -9.62 -32.66 1.76
N PRO A 32 -10.55 -33.21 2.57
CA PRO A 32 -11.27 -32.46 3.59
C PRO A 32 -10.38 -31.78 4.64
N GLN A 33 -9.23 -32.36 5.00
CA GLN A 33 -8.33 -31.73 5.96
C GLN A 33 -7.61 -30.51 5.37
N ALA A 34 -7.20 -30.60 4.10
CA ALA A 34 -6.65 -29.45 3.37
C ALA A 34 -7.68 -28.32 3.22
N MET A 35 -8.94 -28.65 2.93
CA MET A 35 -10.04 -27.65 2.88
C MET A 35 -10.22 -26.94 4.22
N GLU A 36 -10.27 -27.68 5.32
CA GLU A 36 -10.44 -27.10 6.66
C GLU A 36 -9.26 -26.18 7.02
N LYS A 37 -8.02 -26.58 6.72
CA LYS A 37 -6.84 -25.74 6.97
C LYS A 37 -6.87 -24.44 6.18
N VAL A 38 -7.35 -24.47 4.95
CA VAL A 38 -7.49 -23.30 4.08
C VAL A 38 -8.59 -22.37 4.59
N LEU A 39 -9.73 -22.91 5.00
CA LEU A 39 -10.83 -22.15 5.59
C LEU A 39 -10.45 -21.52 6.94
N GLN A 40 -9.68 -22.24 7.75
CA GLN A 40 -9.19 -21.73 9.02
C GLN A 40 -8.22 -20.57 8.81
N SER A 41 -7.32 -20.66 7.83
CA SER A 41 -6.37 -19.58 7.55
C SER A 41 -7.00 -18.32 6.95
N GLU A 42 -8.22 -18.39 6.41
CA GLU A 42 -9.01 -17.20 6.05
C GLU A 42 -9.58 -16.46 7.27
N LYS A 43 -9.75 -17.15 8.40
CA LYS A 43 -10.25 -16.56 9.64
C LYS A 43 -9.13 -15.96 10.48
N ASP A 44 -7.92 -16.52 10.36
CA ASP A 44 -6.75 -16.04 11.08
C ASP A 44 -6.30 -14.66 10.54
N LEU A 45 -5.68 -13.85 11.40
CA LEU A 45 -5.11 -12.56 10.96
C LEU A 45 -4.05 -12.78 9.90
N SER A 46 -4.19 -12.07 8.78
CA SER A 46 -3.19 -12.10 7.72
C SER A 46 -1.92 -11.34 8.10
N LEU A 47 -0.83 -11.58 7.36
CA LEU A 47 0.39 -10.78 7.49
C LEU A 47 0.11 -9.28 7.29
N CYS A 48 -0.78 -8.94 6.36
CA CYS A 48 -1.17 -7.56 6.10
C CYS A 48 -1.88 -6.93 7.31
N ASP A 49 -2.77 -7.67 7.98
CA ASP A 49 -3.47 -7.19 9.17
C ASP A 49 -2.51 -6.96 10.33
N LEU A 50 -1.53 -7.86 10.50
CA LEU A 50 -0.49 -7.73 11.52
C LEU A 50 0.43 -6.53 11.25
N VAL A 51 0.84 -6.34 9.99
CA VAL A 51 1.65 -5.19 9.56
C VAL A 51 0.86 -3.89 9.75
N GLN A 52 -0.43 -3.87 9.39
CA GLN A 52 -1.30 -2.71 9.59
C GLN A 52 -1.36 -2.32 11.07
N LYS A 53 -1.68 -3.28 11.97
CA LYS A 53 -1.71 -3.05 13.43
C LYS A 53 -0.36 -2.63 14.01
N TRP A 54 0.74 -3.06 13.40
CA TRP A 54 2.08 -2.61 13.79
C TRP A 54 2.34 -1.15 13.33
N LEU A 55 2.00 -0.81 12.10
CA LEU A 55 2.15 0.54 11.54
C LEU A 55 1.32 1.59 12.28
N GLU A 56 0.11 1.25 12.72
CA GLU A 56 -0.77 2.15 13.48
C GLU A 56 -0.21 2.57 14.85
N ARG A 57 0.76 1.79 15.35
CA ARG A 57 1.48 2.01 16.62
C ARG A 57 2.87 2.62 16.41
N THR A 58 3.17 3.10 15.20
CA THR A 58 4.43 3.79 14.91
C THR A 58 4.57 5.00 15.85
N PRO A 59 5.66 5.08 16.64
CA PRO A 59 5.84 6.16 17.60
C PRO A 59 6.02 7.50 16.90
N GLY A 60 5.26 8.50 17.32
CA GLY A 60 5.24 9.86 16.78
C GLY A 60 3.96 10.22 16.01
N LEU A 61 3.06 9.26 15.80
CA LEU A 61 1.71 9.49 15.27
C LEU A 61 0.74 10.06 16.33
N GLU A 62 1.14 10.16 17.59
CA GLU A 62 0.29 10.64 18.67
C GLU A 62 0.14 12.17 18.63
N LYS A 63 -1.10 12.66 18.76
CA LYS A 63 -1.41 14.11 18.77
C LYS A 63 -0.72 14.86 19.91
N ASN A 64 -0.63 14.23 21.08
CA ASN A 64 -0.03 14.82 22.29
C ASN A 64 1.48 14.51 22.42
N GLY A 65 2.13 14.09 21.33
CA GLY A 65 3.55 13.76 21.29
C GLY A 65 4.25 14.52 20.18
N PHE A 66 4.94 13.79 19.29
CA PHE A 66 5.62 14.40 18.14
C PHE A 66 4.63 14.99 17.11
N ASN A 67 3.42 14.44 17.03
CA ASN A 67 2.36 14.82 16.10
C ASN A 67 2.85 14.91 14.65
N PHE A 68 3.43 13.80 14.16
CA PHE A 68 3.99 13.71 12.80
C PHE A 68 3.00 14.18 11.74
N TRP A 69 1.74 13.74 11.81
CA TRP A 69 0.78 13.96 10.74
C TRP A 69 0.48 15.45 10.54
N GLN A 70 0.23 16.20 11.62
CA GLN A 70 0.02 17.63 11.52
C GLN A 70 1.25 18.36 10.97
N LYS A 71 2.44 18.03 11.50
CA LYS A 71 3.69 18.66 11.03
C LYS A 71 3.96 18.40 9.56
N PHE A 72 3.65 17.18 9.11
CA PHE A 72 3.79 16.80 7.72
C PHE A 72 2.81 17.57 6.83
N GLU A 73 1.55 17.67 7.24
CA GLU A 73 0.52 18.48 6.57
C GLU A 73 0.94 19.95 6.47
N ASP A 74 1.35 20.57 7.57
CA ASP A 74 1.80 21.97 7.63
C ASP A 74 2.99 22.20 6.68
N THR A 75 3.95 21.26 6.65
CA THR A 75 5.13 21.35 5.78
C THR A 75 4.75 21.25 4.31
N VAL A 76 3.86 20.33 3.95
CA VAL A 76 3.38 20.16 2.57
C VAL A 76 2.59 21.38 2.13
N GLN A 77 1.69 21.89 2.98
CA GLN A 77 0.92 23.10 2.70
C GLN A 77 1.85 24.29 2.47
N HIS A 78 2.84 24.50 3.33
CA HIS A 78 3.83 25.57 3.16
C HIS A 78 4.59 25.44 1.83
N GLN A 79 4.99 24.22 1.43
CA GLN A 79 5.65 24.01 0.14
C GLN A 79 4.73 24.34 -1.05
N ILE A 80 3.45 24.00 -0.96
CA ILE A 80 2.45 24.32 -2.00
C ILE A 80 2.26 25.84 -2.10
N GLU A 81 2.18 26.54 -0.96
CA GLU A 81 2.10 28.00 -0.91
C GLU A 81 3.36 28.66 -1.50
N CYS A 82 4.55 28.14 -1.20
CA CYS A 82 5.79 28.62 -1.81
C CYS A 82 5.82 28.43 -3.32
N LEU A 83 5.35 27.29 -3.84
CA LEU A 83 5.26 27.05 -5.29
C LEU A 83 4.32 28.04 -5.96
N LYS A 84 3.16 28.31 -5.34
CA LYS A 84 2.21 29.30 -5.83
C LYS A 84 2.82 30.71 -5.85
N PHE A 85 3.49 31.09 -4.77
CA PHE A 85 4.19 32.38 -4.69
C PHE A 85 5.28 32.50 -5.77
N GLN A 86 6.09 31.46 -5.98
CA GLN A 86 7.09 31.44 -7.04
C GLN A 86 6.46 31.59 -8.43
N GLN A 87 5.35 30.90 -8.68
CA GLN A 87 4.62 30.97 -9.95
C GLN A 87 4.07 32.38 -10.21
N GLU A 88 3.51 33.03 -9.19
CA GLU A 88 2.92 34.36 -9.30
C GLU A 88 3.97 35.43 -9.60
N HIS A 89 5.18 35.27 -9.04
CA HIS A 89 6.31 36.19 -9.18
C HIS A 89 7.31 35.80 -10.29
N GLU A 90 7.07 34.72 -11.02
CA GLU A 90 7.92 34.31 -12.14
C GLU A 90 7.65 35.17 -13.38
N SER A 91 8.73 35.65 -13.97
CA SER A 91 8.75 36.52 -15.15
C SER A 91 8.86 35.73 -16.46
N ASP A 92 9.49 34.55 -16.45
CA ASP A 92 9.60 33.68 -17.61
C ASP A 92 8.29 32.87 -17.80
N GLU A 93 7.60 33.07 -18.93
CA GLU A 93 6.32 32.41 -19.20
C GLU A 93 6.42 30.88 -19.24
N ARG A 94 7.52 30.31 -19.74
CA ARG A 94 7.70 28.86 -19.79
C ARG A 94 7.83 28.31 -18.38
N ARG A 95 8.67 28.96 -17.56
CA ARG A 95 8.88 28.56 -16.18
C ARG A 95 7.60 28.71 -15.35
N LYS A 96 6.81 29.75 -15.61
CA LYS A 96 5.52 29.96 -14.97
C LYS A 96 4.52 28.83 -15.26
N ILE A 97 4.45 28.36 -16.51
CA ILE A 97 3.61 27.21 -16.88
C ILE A 97 4.09 25.93 -16.18
N GLU A 98 5.40 25.69 -16.11
CA GLU A 98 5.96 24.54 -15.40
C GLU A 98 5.58 24.53 -13.92
N LEU A 99 5.73 25.68 -13.24
CA LEU A 99 5.37 25.84 -11.83
C LEU A 99 3.87 25.66 -11.58
N GLU A 100 3.01 26.14 -12.49
CA GLU A 100 1.56 25.92 -12.42
C GLU A 100 1.21 24.42 -12.47
N VAL A 101 1.84 23.68 -13.40
CA VAL A 101 1.63 22.23 -13.51
C VAL A 101 2.11 21.52 -12.25
N GLU A 102 3.28 21.90 -11.73
CA GLU A 102 3.83 21.33 -10.49
C GLU A 102 2.89 21.60 -9.29
N TYR A 103 2.43 22.84 -9.13
CA TYR A 103 1.49 23.24 -8.09
C TYR A 103 0.19 22.42 -8.16
N GLN A 104 -0.42 22.29 -9.33
CA GLN A 104 -1.67 21.55 -9.51
C GLN A 104 -1.48 20.05 -9.21
N GLN A 105 -0.40 19.45 -9.71
CA GLN A 105 -0.11 18.04 -9.47
C GLN A 105 0.14 17.74 -7.99
N LYS A 106 0.93 18.60 -7.33
CA LYS A 106 1.28 18.44 -5.92
C LYS A 106 0.04 18.59 -5.04
N THR A 107 -0.75 19.64 -5.27
CA THR A 107 -2.00 19.90 -4.56
C THR A 107 -2.96 18.71 -4.67
N LYS A 108 -3.26 18.26 -5.90
CA LYS A 108 -4.17 17.13 -6.13
C LYS A 108 -3.70 15.84 -5.46
N THR A 109 -2.40 15.57 -5.49
CA THR A 109 -1.82 14.37 -4.88
C THR A 109 -2.01 14.40 -3.37
N PHE A 110 -1.65 15.50 -2.71
CA PHE A 110 -1.65 15.59 -1.25
C PHE A 110 -3.03 15.83 -0.65
N GLU A 111 -3.93 16.56 -1.31
CA GLU A 111 -5.34 16.68 -0.87
C GLU A 111 -5.99 15.30 -0.72
N SER A 112 -5.75 14.39 -1.68
CA SER A 112 -6.28 13.03 -1.63
C SER A 112 -5.63 12.13 -0.55
N LEU A 113 -4.50 12.58 0.00
CA LEU A 113 -3.76 11.89 1.05
C LEU A 113 -4.27 12.30 2.44
N PHE A 114 -4.54 13.59 2.64
CA PHE A 114 -4.99 14.13 3.93
C PHE A 114 -6.47 13.86 4.20
N ASP A 115 -7.29 13.70 3.16
CA ASP A 115 -8.71 13.34 3.28
C ASP A 115 -8.90 11.87 3.71
N GLU A 116 -9.28 11.67 4.97
CA GLU A 116 -9.54 10.35 5.55
C GLU A 116 -10.78 9.67 4.94
N GLU A 117 -11.83 10.41 4.63
CA GLU A 117 -13.06 9.84 4.03
C GLU A 117 -12.77 9.30 2.63
N ARG A 118 -12.05 10.08 1.83
CA ARG A 118 -11.61 9.66 0.49
C ARG A 118 -10.66 8.47 0.56
N HIS A 119 -9.77 8.45 1.55
CA HIS A 119 -8.93 7.28 1.78
C HIS A 119 -9.78 6.03 2.09
N ASN A 120 -10.74 6.14 3.00
CA ASN A 120 -11.62 5.03 3.38
C ASN A 120 -12.47 4.54 2.20
N ALA A 121 -12.94 5.45 1.34
CA ALA A 121 -13.62 5.09 0.10
C ALA A 121 -12.73 4.31 -0.90
N LEU A 122 -11.41 4.57 -0.93
CA LEU A 122 -10.47 3.80 -1.74
C LEU A 122 -10.16 2.43 -1.14
N VAL A 123 -10.14 2.32 0.20
CA VAL A 123 -10.02 1.02 0.89
C VAL A 123 -11.25 0.16 0.63
N ALA A 124 -12.45 0.73 0.75
CA ALA A 124 -13.71 0.02 0.50
C ALA A 124 -13.84 -0.49 -0.95
N ARG A 125 -13.29 0.25 -1.92
CA ARG A 125 -13.20 -0.17 -3.33
C ARG A 125 -12.09 -1.19 -3.62
N GLY A 126 -11.22 -1.46 -2.65
CA GLY A 126 -10.08 -2.34 -2.84
C GLY A 126 -8.96 -1.74 -3.69
N GLU A 127 -8.89 -0.42 -3.82
CA GLU A 127 -7.75 0.28 -4.45
C GLU A 127 -6.61 0.52 -3.45
N ARG A 128 -6.95 0.65 -2.16
CA ARG A 128 -6.00 0.68 -1.03
C ARG A 128 -6.23 -0.53 -0.11
N ARG A 129 -5.21 -0.90 0.66
CA ARG A 129 -5.26 -2.04 1.60
C ARG A 129 -5.09 -1.62 3.05
N PHE A 130 -4.21 -0.67 3.32
CA PHE A 130 -3.95 -0.18 4.66
C PHE A 130 -4.97 0.87 5.10
N SER A 131 -5.26 0.90 6.40
CA SER A 131 -6.00 1.99 7.04
C SER A 131 -5.25 3.32 6.89
N HIS A 132 -5.96 4.44 7.06
CA HIS A 132 -5.36 5.77 6.97
C HIS A 132 -4.20 5.91 7.96
N ARG A 133 -4.43 5.50 9.22
CA ARG A 133 -3.42 5.54 10.27
C ARG A 133 -2.20 4.65 9.98
N ALA A 134 -2.38 3.46 9.40
CA ALA A 134 -1.24 2.64 8.99
C ALA A 134 -0.44 3.27 7.84
N LEU A 135 -1.12 3.94 6.90
CA LEU A 135 -0.46 4.72 5.85
C LEU A 135 0.39 5.86 6.44
N GLN A 136 -0.12 6.57 7.46
CA GLN A 136 0.65 7.60 8.17
C GLN A 136 1.93 7.01 8.79
N GLY A 137 1.82 5.85 9.44
CA GLY A 137 2.97 5.13 10.02
C GLY A 137 4.01 4.73 8.97
N ALA A 138 3.57 4.19 7.83
CA ALA A 138 4.46 3.82 6.73
C ALA A 138 5.19 5.04 6.13
N LEU A 139 4.48 6.16 5.98
CA LEU A 139 5.09 7.43 5.55
C LEU A 139 6.12 7.93 6.56
N MET A 140 5.80 7.90 7.85
CA MET A 140 6.72 8.31 8.90
C MET A 140 8.01 7.48 8.87
N ILE A 141 7.90 6.15 8.80
CA ILE A 141 9.07 5.26 8.70
C ILE A 141 9.90 5.58 7.46
N SER A 142 9.24 5.85 6.33
CA SER A 142 9.92 6.13 5.06
C SER A 142 10.66 7.47 5.06
N LEU A 143 10.06 8.50 5.66
CA LEU A 143 10.66 9.85 5.73
C LEU A 143 11.79 9.93 6.76
N TYR A 144 11.71 9.16 7.85
CA TYR A 144 12.72 9.15 8.92
C TYR A 144 13.60 7.91 8.91
N ARG A 145 13.77 7.25 7.76
CA ARG A 145 14.50 5.98 7.59
C ARG A 145 15.95 5.98 8.12
N GLU A 146 16.60 7.14 8.17
CA GLU A 146 17.98 7.28 8.65
C GLU A 146 18.05 7.35 10.18
N GLU A 147 16.93 7.55 10.88
CA GLU A 147 16.89 7.48 12.34
C GLU A 147 17.10 6.02 12.79
N PRO A 148 17.97 5.76 13.80
CA PRO A 148 18.26 4.39 14.24
C PRO A 148 17.03 3.57 14.60
N ARG A 149 15.97 4.23 15.10
CA ARG A 149 14.69 3.59 15.45
C ARG A 149 13.84 3.18 14.25
N PHE A 150 14.04 3.77 13.08
CA PHE A 150 13.23 3.53 11.87
C PHE A 150 14.00 2.79 10.76
N ASN A 151 15.32 2.66 10.88
CA ASN A 151 16.15 1.91 9.93
C ASN A 151 15.64 0.45 9.74
N GLN A 152 15.47 -0.31 10.82
CA GLN A 152 14.95 -1.69 10.74
C GLN A 152 13.49 -1.76 10.25
N PRO A 153 12.55 -0.94 10.76
CA PRO A 153 11.20 -0.84 10.20
C PRO A 153 11.16 -0.56 8.69
N PHE A 154 12.03 0.32 8.20
CA PHE A 154 12.12 0.64 6.77
C PHE A 154 12.58 -0.57 5.94
N HIS A 155 13.57 -1.31 6.45
CA HIS A 155 14.00 -2.55 5.81
C HIS A 155 12.89 -3.61 5.73
N VAL A 156 12.08 -3.75 6.79
CA VAL A 156 10.92 -4.66 6.78
C VAL A 156 9.92 -4.26 5.69
N LEU A 157 9.57 -2.98 5.58
CA LEU A 157 8.65 -2.48 4.54
C LEU A 157 9.19 -2.71 3.12
N THR A 158 10.51 -2.52 2.94
CA THR A 158 11.19 -2.79 1.66
C THR A 158 11.09 -4.27 1.31
N GLN A 159 11.41 -5.16 2.25
CA GLN A 159 11.33 -6.61 2.04
C GLN A 159 9.90 -7.09 1.74
N LEU A 160 8.89 -6.51 2.39
CA LEU A 160 7.49 -6.83 2.08
C LEU A 160 7.11 -6.45 0.64
N THR A 161 7.61 -5.31 0.17
CA THR A 161 7.43 -4.86 -1.21
C THR A 161 8.15 -5.80 -2.20
N ASP A 162 9.36 -6.23 -1.86
CA ASP A 162 10.13 -7.18 -2.66
C ASP A 162 9.43 -8.55 -2.76
N ILE A 163 8.85 -9.04 -1.68
CA ILE A 163 8.06 -10.29 -1.66
C ILE A 163 6.88 -10.18 -2.63
N ASP A 164 6.10 -9.09 -2.58
CA ASP A 164 4.96 -8.88 -3.48
C ASP A 164 5.38 -8.82 -4.96
N ALA A 165 6.48 -8.11 -5.24
CA ALA A 165 7.05 -8.04 -6.59
C ALA A 165 7.51 -9.41 -7.09
N LEU A 166 8.15 -10.22 -6.23
CA LEU A 166 8.61 -11.57 -6.57
C LEU A 166 7.44 -12.53 -6.83
N ILE A 167 6.38 -12.46 -6.02
CA ILE A 167 5.15 -13.24 -6.22
C ILE A 167 4.52 -12.86 -7.56
N THR A 168 4.38 -11.56 -7.85
CA THR A 168 3.81 -11.06 -9.11
C THR A 168 4.64 -11.53 -10.31
N LYS A 169 5.97 -11.41 -10.23
CA LYS A 169 6.90 -11.87 -11.27
C LYS A 169 6.78 -13.38 -11.51
N TRP A 170 6.71 -14.16 -10.44
CA TRP A 170 6.53 -15.62 -10.53
C TRP A 170 5.20 -15.98 -11.20
N ARG A 171 4.10 -15.28 -10.87
CA ARG A 171 2.80 -15.46 -11.53
C ARG A 171 2.88 -15.16 -13.02
N CYS A 172 3.43 -14.02 -13.42
CA CYS A 172 3.59 -13.65 -14.83
C CYS A 172 4.39 -14.69 -15.63
N LYS A 173 5.51 -15.17 -15.07
CA LYS A 173 6.32 -16.23 -15.70
C LYS A 173 5.57 -17.56 -15.82
N SER A 174 4.79 -17.92 -14.80
CA SER A 174 4.00 -19.16 -14.82
C SER A 174 2.95 -19.12 -15.94
N TYR A 175 2.30 -17.97 -16.15
CA TYR A 175 1.40 -17.78 -17.29
C TYR A 175 2.14 -17.87 -18.64
N SER A 176 3.29 -17.19 -18.82
CA SER A 176 4.02 -17.24 -20.09
C SER A 176 4.47 -18.66 -20.48
N ASN A 177 4.94 -19.44 -19.51
CA ASN A 177 5.41 -20.82 -19.76
C ASN A 177 4.26 -21.76 -20.13
N SER A 178 3.05 -21.52 -19.61
CA SER A 178 1.85 -22.31 -19.96
C SER A 178 1.37 -22.11 -21.40
N PHE A 179 1.74 -20.99 -22.04
CA PHE A 179 1.44 -20.70 -23.45
C PHE A 179 2.47 -21.23 -24.44
N GLN A 180 3.71 -21.46 -24.01
CA GLN A 180 4.76 -22.05 -24.86
C GLN A 180 4.72 -23.59 -24.91
N SER A 181 3.94 -24.22 -24.01
CA SER A 181 3.75 -25.67 -23.93
C SER A 181 2.49 -26.18 -24.65
N LYS A 182 1.83 -25.33 -25.44
CA LYS A 182 0.72 -25.68 -26.34
C LYS A 182 1.14 -25.37 -27.77
#